data_AF-F4PRH8-F1
#
_entry.id   AF-F4PRH8-F1
#
_cell.length_a   1.000
_cell.length_b   1.000
_cell.length_c   1.000
_cell.angle_alpha   90.00
_cell.angle_beta   90.00
_cell.angle_gamma   90.00
#
_symmetry.space_group_name_H-M   'P 1'
#
loop_
_entity.id
_entity.type
_entity.pdbx_description
1 polymer ?
#
loop_
_entity_poly.entity_id
_entity_poly.type
_entity_poly.pdbx_seq_one_letter_code
_entity_poly.pdbx_strand_id
1 'polypeptide(L)'
;MKFAVVAIIVCLMMLLSVAFTTESTNQIESSLETDTIQYDSVCIVENTGSSGCVTSNNNIITCPVLSNCINSQTSSKSLNIRVKDGVYGKNGSEACSPYSMSANFRLLNIESYTPNSKHVDFYCGSTFLNYASMSLPKITINIKNINVYRLRSSFPADTGAIVVSSPYDSTLNLVNSNFNGFYSQDNGGTVNAQGFYVILNQTTITNSVSNINGGAIYTDEQVIIDSSTIVGCSALYNGGAIYADQISMTNANISNNQAANSGAIASNITTIYQSYLNNNRASHNGGVIAIDYKASFFSADLSVFQGNTASNNGGVVHLNAVIEFYATTCSFSTSVAQAGGVIYASTPYSQDGYVNMNLTSSSFFSNRALNDGAGDCINFVNSHIGIIGGVFYTDSQHYGPFGGLSYLLKLGPVTYTNDCPITNPLVVNNANDEYLCGGFESWSSSSYYWSSDSSNGDDRHGSMLAGLLFSILVGIFALAFFFGFTIRGFKDFHPTFIIINNNNKRD
;
A
#
# COMPACT_ATOMS: atom_id res chain seq x y z
N MET A 1 -17.52 19.21 26.30
CA MET A 1 -17.91 20.09 25.17
C MET A 1 -16.87 20.19 24.04
N LYS A 2 -15.76 19.43 24.04
CA LYS A 2 -14.74 19.44 22.95
C LYS A 2 -14.82 18.24 21.99
N PHE A 3 -15.29 17.07 22.45
CA PHE A 3 -15.44 15.87 21.60
C PHE A 3 -16.59 15.95 20.58
N ALA A 4 -17.72 16.58 20.95
CA ALA A 4 -18.83 16.75 20.02
C ALA A 4 -18.46 17.62 18.81
N VAL A 5 -17.58 18.61 18.99
CA VAL A 5 -17.15 19.51 17.90
C VAL A 5 -16.20 18.79 16.95
N VAL A 6 -15.30 17.94 17.45
CA VAL A 6 -14.39 17.15 16.61
C VAL A 6 -15.14 16.04 15.87
N ALA A 7 -16.09 15.36 16.50
CA ALA A 7 -16.94 14.36 15.85
C ALA A 7 -17.83 15.00 14.76
N ILE A 8 -18.31 16.23 14.98
CA ILE A 8 -19.06 16.99 13.96
C ILE A 8 -18.14 17.39 12.80
N ILE A 9 -16.89 17.79 13.04
CA ILE A 9 -15.92 18.13 11.98
C ILE A 9 -15.54 16.89 11.16
N VAL A 10 -15.30 15.74 11.81
CA VAL A 10 -15.00 14.48 11.11
C VAL A 10 -16.21 13.96 10.33
N CYS A 11 -17.42 14.05 10.89
CA CYS A 11 -18.66 13.78 10.15
C CYS A 11 -18.88 14.76 8.98
N LEU A 12 -18.55 16.05 9.14
CA LEU A 12 -18.65 17.01 8.04
C LEU A 12 -17.64 16.70 6.93
N MET A 13 -16.42 16.27 7.27
CA MET A 13 -15.39 15.89 6.30
C MET A 13 -15.73 14.58 5.57
N MET A 14 -16.37 13.63 6.27
CA MET A 14 -16.92 12.40 5.65
C MET A 14 -18.18 12.68 4.80
N LEU A 15 -19.03 13.62 5.19
CA LEU A 15 -20.18 14.04 4.39
C LEU A 15 -19.74 14.86 3.17
N LEU A 16 -18.65 15.63 3.26
CA LEU A 16 -18.04 16.33 2.13
C LEU A 16 -17.39 15.33 1.15
N SER A 17 -16.75 14.25 1.62
CA SER A 17 -16.21 13.22 0.72
C SER A 17 -17.29 12.37 0.03
N VAL A 18 -18.45 12.19 0.65
CA VAL A 18 -19.62 11.54 0.03
C VAL A 18 -20.40 12.48 -0.90
N ALA A 19 -20.45 13.78 -0.61
CA ALA A 19 -21.02 14.79 -1.51
C ALA A 19 -20.19 14.96 -2.80
N PHE A 20 -18.87 14.81 -2.72
CA PHE A 20 -18.00 14.79 -3.92
C PHE A 20 -18.10 13.50 -4.75
N THR A 21 -18.77 12.45 -4.26
CA THR A 21 -18.96 11.19 -4.99
C THR A 21 -20.39 10.95 -5.48
N THR A 22 -21.34 11.85 -5.22
CA THR A 22 -22.76 11.63 -5.56
C THR A 22 -23.47 12.73 -6.37
N GLU A 23 -22.84 13.85 -6.72
CA GLU A 23 -23.37 14.75 -7.76
C GLU A 23 -22.80 14.42 -9.16
N SER A 24 -23.44 13.47 -9.84
CA SER A 24 -23.78 13.55 -11.28
C SER A 24 -24.25 12.19 -11.84
N THR A 25 -25.32 11.64 -11.26
CA THR A 25 -26.16 10.64 -11.98
C THR A 25 -27.58 11.17 -12.13
N ASN A 26 -27.71 12.33 -12.78
CA ASN A 26 -28.96 12.74 -13.41
C ASN A 26 -28.68 13.24 -14.83
N GLN A 27 -29.53 12.77 -15.73
CA GLN A 27 -29.40 12.80 -17.18
C GLN A 27 -29.14 14.18 -17.78
N ILE A 28 -28.07 14.27 -18.59
CA ILE A 28 -28.01 15.14 -19.76
C ILE A 28 -27.52 14.26 -20.92
N GLU A 29 -28.45 13.79 -21.75
CA GLU A 29 -28.12 13.41 -23.13
C GLU A 29 -27.69 14.68 -23.89
N SER A 30 -26.71 14.53 -24.80
CA SER A 30 -26.17 15.56 -25.70
C SER A 30 -25.36 16.66 -24.97
N SER A 31 -24.02 16.63 -24.89
CA SER A 31 -23.03 16.44 -25.96
C SER A 31 -21.68 16.00 -25.36
N LEU A 32 -21.14 14.85 -25.77
CA LEU A 32 -19.73 14.53 -25.54
C LEU A 32 -18.86 15.43 -26.43
N GLU A 33 -18.51 16.60 -25.93
CA GLU A 33 -17.21 17.18 -26.25
C GLU A 33 -16.19 16.46 -25.37
N THR A 34 -15.49 15.50 -25.97
CA THR A 34 -14.22 15.05 -25.40
C THR A 34 -13.32 16.28 -25.34
N ASP A 35 -13.00 16.78 -24.15
CA ASP A 35 -11.90 17.73 -23.93
C ASP A 35 -10.59 17.05 -24.34
N THR A 36 -10.35 16.95 -25.64
CA THR A 36 -9.07 16.52 -26.18
C THR A 36 -8.11 17.65 -25.87
N ILE A 37 -7.25 17.44 -24.87
CA ILE A 37 -6.12 18.33 -24.57
C ILE A 37 -5.43 18.63 -25.90
N GLN A 38 -5.48 19.89 -26.33
CA GLN A 38 -4.75 20.33 -27.51
C GLN A 38 -3.30 20.59 -27.12
N TYR A 39 -2.40 19.89 -27.80
CA TYR A 39 -0.96 20.07 -27.67
C TYR A 39 -0.49 21.04 -28.74
N ASP A 40 0.49 21.88 -28.41
CA ASP A 40 1.12 22.80 -29.37
C ASP A 40 1.74 22.00 -30.53
N SER A 41 2.29 20.82 -30.21
CA SER A 41 2.93 19.93 -31.18
C SER A 41 2.66 18.45 -30.92
N VAL A 42 2.62 17.68 -32.02
CA VAL A 42 2.52 16.22 -32.02
C VAL A 42 3.69 15.63 -32.80
N CYS A 43 4.39 14.67 -32.21
CA CYS A 43 5.45 13.91 -32.85
C CYS A 43 5.16 12.41 -32.82
N ILE A 44 5.42 11.72 -33.92
CA ILE A 44 5.25 10.27 -34.03
C ILE A 44 6.63 9.61 -33.98
N VAL A 45 6.80 8.60 -33.14
CA VAL A 45 8.00 7.74 -33.14
C VAL A 45 7.68 6.45 -33.88
N GLU A 46 8.40 6.19 -34.96
CA GLU A 46 8.25 5.01 -35.81
C GLU A 46 9.61 4.59 -36.34
N ASN A 47 9.90 3.29 -36.39
CA ASN A 47 11.12 2.79 -37.01
C ASN A 47 11.02 2.88 -38.55
N THR A 48 11.26 4.08 -39.08
CA THR A 48 11.16 4.41 -40.50
C THR A 48 12.37 3.96 -41.32
N GLY A 49 13.44 3.47 -40.68
CA GLY A 49 14.75 3.25 -41.32
C GLY A 49 15.46 4.54 -41.75
N SER A 50 14.91 5.73 -41.46
CA SER A 50 15.55 7.02 -41.72
C SER A 50 16.49 7.41 -40.58
N SER A 51 17.54 8.18 -40.89
CA SER A 51 18.50 8.68 -39.89
C SER A 51 18.01 9.92 -39.14
N GLY A 52 16.93 10.58 -39.59
CA GLY A 52 16.39 11.80 -39.01
C GLY A 52 14.87 11.90 -39.10
N CYS A 53 14.31 12.92 -38.45
CA CYS A 53 12.88 13.20 -38.50
C CYS A 53 12.44 13.70 -39.87
N VAL A 54 11.21 13.36 -40.25
CA VAL A 54 10.56 13.81 -41.48
C VAL A 54 9.27 14.52 -41.10
N THR A 55 9.04 15.70 -41.68
CA THR A 55 7.80 16.46 -41.52
C THR A 55 6.85 16.12 -42.65
N SER A 56 5.64 15.66 -42.31
CA SER A 56 4.59 15.42 -43.29
C SER A 56 3.86 16.73 -43.67
N ASN A 57 3.07 16.70 -44.75
CA ASN A 57 2.30 17.85 -45.24
C ASN A 57 1.33 18.45 -44.21
N ASN A 58 1.02 17.73 -43.13
CA ASN A 58 0.15 18.18 -42.03
C ASN A 58 0.94 18.75 -40.83
N ASN A 59 2.22 19.09 -41.00
CA ASN A 59 3.15 19.50 -39.94
C ASN A 59 3.36 18.45 -38.84
N ILE A 60 2.92 17.20 -39.04
CA ILE A 60 3.23 16.11 -38.11
C ILE A 60 4.64 15.64 -38.38
N ILE A 61 5.46 15.66 -37.34
CA ILE A 61 6.85 15.22 -37.39
C ILE A 61 6.90 13.75 -37.01
N THR A 62 7.54 12.95 -37.85
CA THR A 62 7.79 11.53 -37.60
C THR A 62 9.28 11.30 -37.44
N CYS A 63 9.69 10.69 -36.35
CA CYS A 63 11.09 10.48 -36.01
C CYS A 63 11.40 9.00 -35.78
N PRO A 64 12.62 8.54 -36.11
CA PRO A 64 13.05 7.16 -35.90
C PRO A 64 13.15 6.77 -34.41
N VAL A 65 13.45 7.75 -33.54
CA VAL A 65 13.70 7.56 -32.10
C VAL A 65 13.12 8.71 -31.27
N LEU A 66 12.86 8.44 -29.99
CA LEU A 66 12.23 9.35 -29.03
C LEU A 66 13.01 10.67 -28.84
N SER A 67 14.34 10.62 -28.76
CA SER A 67 15.21 11.81 -28.65
C SER A 67 14.93 12.84 -29.74
N ASN A 68 14.76 12.36 -30.97
CA ASN A 68 14.63 13.24 -32.11
C ASN A 68 13.29 13.99 -32.06
N CYS A 69 12.22 13.35 -31.54
CA CYS A 69 10.96 14.04 -31.26
C CYS A 69 11.13 15.18 -30.25
N ILE A 70 11.72 14.87 -29.10
CA ILE A 70 11.94 15.85 -28.01
C ILE A 70 12.78 17.04 -28.51
N ASN A 71 13.90 16.76 -29.20
CA ASN A 71 14.84 17.78 -29.65
C ASN A 71 14.35 18.58 -30.87
N SER A 72 13.37 18.07 -31.62
CA SER A 72 12.81 18.81 -32.75
C SER A 72 11.79 19.87 -32.34
N GLN A 73 11.24 19.80 -31.12
CA GLN A 73 10.08 20.59 -30.68
C GLN A 73 10.37 21.54 -29.51
N THR A 74 11.60 22.04 -29.41
CA THR A 74 12.06 22.84 -28.25
C THR A 74 11.35 24.19 -28.07
N SER A 75 10.67 24.70 -29.10
CA SER A 75 9.86 25.93 -29.04
C SER A 75 8.44 25.73 -28.47
N SER A 76 7.98 24.49 -28.35
CA SER A 76 6.61 24.17 -27.91
C SER A 76 6.52 24.17 -26.38
N LYS A 77 5.39 24.64 -25.83
CA LYS A 77 5.12 24.53 -24.39
C LYS A 77 4.44 23.21 -24.04
N SER A 78 3.76 22.58 -24.99
CA SER A 78 3.18 21.25 -24.83
C SER A 78 3.51 20.34 -26.02
N LEU A 79 3.94 19.12 -25.72
CA LEU A 79 4.32 18.12 -26.72
C LEU A 79 3.65 16.78 -26.44
N ASN A 80 2.99 16.22 -27.44
CA ASN A 80 2.52 14.84 -27.43
C ASN A 80 3.37 13.97 -28.36
N ILE A 81 4.07 13.00 -27.78
CA ILE A 81 4.84 12.00 -28.50
C ILE A 81 4.04 10.70 -28.53
N ARG A 82 3.68 10.25 -29.74
CA ARG A 82 2.96 9.00 -29.97
C ARG A 82 3.89 7.95 -30.58
N VAL A 83 4.13 6.87 -29.85
CA VAL A 83 5.06 5.81 -30.24
C VAL A 83 4.31 4.66 -30.89
N LYS A 84 4.61 4.33 -32.15
CA LYS A 84 3.99 3.18 -32.80
C LYS A 84 4.34 1.88 -32.08
N ASP A 85 3.41 0.93 -32.16
CA ASP A 85 3.61 -0.41 -31.59
C ASP A 85 4.86 -1.05 -32.21
N GLY A 86 5.75 -1.57 -31.36
CA GLY A 86 7.01 -2.10 -31.79
C GLY A 86 8.03 -2.22 -30.67
N VAL A 87 9.15 -2.85 -31.03
CA VAL A 87 10.30 -3.02 -30.15
C VAL A 87 11.42 -2.08 -30.58
N TYR A 88 11.87 -1.25 -29.66
CA TYR A 88 12.92 -0.28 -29.83
C TYR A 88 14.16 -0.74 -29.05
N GLY A 89 15.32 -0.87 -29.70
CA GLY A 89 16.59 -1.14 -29.04
C GLY A 89 16.93 -2.63 -28.79
N LYS A 90 16.36 -3.54 -29.57
CA LYS A 90 16.71 -4.98 -29.48
C LYS A 90 18.04 -5.25 -30.21
N ASN A 91 18.75 -6.33 -29.81
CA ASN A 91 20.01 -6.80 -30.42
C ASN A 91 21.24 -5.88 -30.28
N GLY A 92 21.40 -5.20 -29.13
CA GLY A 92 22.60 -4.42 -28.81
C GLY A 92 22.61 -2.99 -29.37
N SER A 93 21.55 -2.59 -30.08
CA SER A 93 21.29 -1.17 -30.35
C SER A 93 20.59 -0.56 -29.14
N GLU A 94 21.17 0.48 -28.55
CA GLU A 94 20.56 1.17 -27.41
C GLU A 94 19.42 2.09 -27.91
N ALA A 95 18.18 1.86 -27.47
CA ALA A 95 17.08 2.76 -27.84
C ALA A 95 17.12 4.07 -27.05
N CYS A 96 17.66 4.03 -25.84
CA CYS A 96 17.58 5.08 -24.84
C CYS A 96 18.96 5.67 -24.64
N SER A 97 19.17 6.91 -25.01
CA SER A 97 20.34 7.70 -24.61
C SER A 97 19.85 8.70 -23.57
N PRO A 98 20.64 9.15 -22.59
CA PRO A 98 20.17 10.16 -21.63
C PRO A 98 19.64 11.37 -22.38
N TYR A 99 18.31 11.49 -22.46
CA TYR A 99 17.67 12.53 -23.24
C TYR A 99 17.60 13.80 -22.41
N SER A 100 18.72 14.50 -22.26
CA SER A 100 18.75 15.80 -21.58
C SER A 100 17.83 16.77 -22.30
N MET A 101 16.64 16.97 -21.74
CA MET A 101 15.69 17.94 -22.23
C MET A 101 16.16 19.35 -21.87
N SER A 102 16.59 20.13 -22.86
CA SER A 102 16.83 21.58 -22.72
C SER A 102 15.59 22.43 -23.02
N ALA A 103 14.46 21.80 -23.32
CA ALA A 103 13.23 22.42 -23.78
C ALA A 103 12.26 22.76 -22.64
N ASN A 104 11.58 23.90 -22.78
CA ASN A 104 10.76 24.50 -21.74
C ASN A 104 9.29 24.03 -21.77
N PHE A 105 9.08 22.72 -21.80
CA PHE A 105 7.73 22.17 -21.78
C PHE A 105 7.06 22.40 -20.41
N ARG A 106 5.77 22.74 -20.45
CA ARG A 106 4.85 22.68 -19.31
C ARG A 106 4.11 21.34 -19.28
N LEU A 107 3.97 20.71 -20.44
CA LEU A 107 3.31 19.42 -20.60
C LEU A 107 4.06 18.56 -21.62
N LEU A 108 4.57 17.42 -21.17
CA LEU A 108 5.13 16.38 -22.04
C LEU A 108 4.27 15.13 -21.89
N ASN A 109 3.79 14.58 -22.99
CA ASN A 109 3.12 13.29 -23.04
C ASN A 109 3.89 12.34 -23.94
N ILE A 110 4.15 11.13 -23.45
CA ILE A 110 4.77 10.03 -24.19
C ILE A 110 3.83 8.85 -24.07
N GLU A 111 3.19 8.46 -25.16
CA GLU A 111 2.14 7.45 -25.16
C GLU A 111 2.25 6.49 -26.34
N SER A 112 1.68 5.28 -26.20
CA SER A 112 1.46 4.40 -27.34
C SER A 112 0.56 5.08 -28.37
N TYR A 113 0.89 4.94 -29.66
CA TYR A 113 0.11 5.48 -30.76
C TYR A 113 -1.27 4.83 -30.83
N THR A 114 -1.30 3.51 -30.65
CA THR A 114 -2.53 2.74 -30.51
C THR A 114 -3.02 2.87 -29.06
N PRO A 115 -4.21 3.42 -28.79
CA PRO A 115 -4.73 3.53 -27.44
C PRO A 115 -4.77 2.16 -26.74
N ASN A 116 -4.26 2.11 -25.50
CA ASN A 116 -4.22 0.90 -24.66
C ASN A 116 -3.36 -0.25 -25.18
N SER A 117 -2.50 -0.02 -26.18
CA SER A 117 -1.56 -1.04 -26.64
C SER A 117 -0.48 -1.32 -25.61
N LYS A 118 -0.18 -2.60 -25.35
CA LYS A 118 0.96 -3.02 -24.52
C LYS A 118 2.18 -3.43 -25.34
N HIS A 119 2.22 -3.03 -26.62
CA HIS A 119 3.22 -3.48 -27.59
C HIS A 119 4.35 -2.49 -27.85
N VAL A 120 4.50 -1.45 -27.02
CA VAL A 120 5.62 -0.51 -27.11
C VAL A 120 6.67 -0.88 -26.08
N ASP A 121 7.73 -1.55 -26.55
CA ASP A 121 8.83 -2.02 -25.71
C ASP A 121 10.12 -1.26 -26.03
N PHE A 122 10.66 -0.55 -25.04
CA PHE A 122 11.99 0.07 -25.11
C PHE A 122 13.01 -0.78 -24.35
N TYR A 123 14.12 -1.08 -25.00
CA TYR A 123 15.28 -1.72 -24.40
C TYR A 123 16.41 -0.69 -24.27
N CYS A 124 16.69 -0.30 -23.04
CA CYS A 124 17.59 0.80 -22.71
C CYS A 124 18.94 0.30 -22.19
N GLY A 125 20.03 0.80 -22.76
CA GLY A 125 21.39 0.67 -22.21
C GLY A 125 21.69 1.68 -21.10
N SER A 126 20.88 2.74 -21.00
CA SER A 126 21.01 3.85 -20.06
C SER A 126 19.64 4.43 -19.70
N THR A 127 19.57 5.72 -19.35
CA THR A 127 18.36 6.45 -18.94
C THR A 127 17.34 6.52 -20.08
N PHE A 128 16.07 6.22 -19.78
CA PHE A 128 14.93 6.43 -20.67
C PHE A 128 14.48 7.88 -20.76
N LEU A 129 14.59 8.67 -19.69
CA LEU A 129 14.24 10.09 -19.69
C LEU A 129 15.11 10.88 -18.70
N ASN A 130 15.74 11.97 -19.16
CA ASN A 130 16.54 12.85 -18.30
C ASN A 130 16.08 14.32 -18.42
N TYR A 131 15.36 14.83 -17.43
CA TYR A 131 14.87 16.20 -17.40
C TYR A 131 15.46 16.96 -16.21
N ALA A 132 15.99 18.15 -16.46
CA ALA A 132 16.41 19.03 -15.37
C ALA A 132 15.99 20.46 -15.69
N SER A 133 15.10 21.02 -14.88
CA SER A 133 14.73 22.44 -14.93
C SER A 133 15.50 23.21 -13.86
N MET A 134 16.04 24.37 -14.21
CA MET A 134 16.69 25.28 -13.25
C MET A 134 15.95 26.62 -13.09
N SER A 135 14.97 26.95 -13.95
CA SER A 135 14.39 28.30 -14.01
C SER A 135 12.95 28.38 -14.55
N LEU A 136 12.31 27.26 -14.85
CA LEU A 136 11.07 27.23 -15.66
C LEU A 136 9.83 26.89 -14.83
N PRO A 137 8.62 27.31 -15.25
CA PRO A 137 7.39 26.96 -14.54
C PRO A 137 7.18 25.44 -14.47
N LYS A 138 6.44 25.01 -13.44
CA LYS A 138 5.96 23.63 -13.20
C LYS A 138 5.67 22.85 -14.49
N ILE A 139 6.22 21.64 -14.59
CA ILE A 139 6.00 20.71 -15.71
C ILE A 139 5.15 19.51 -15.26
N THR A 140 4.32 19.00 -16.17
CA THR A 140 3.70 17.68 -16.06
C THR A 140 4.26 16.76 -17.16
N ILE A 141 4.79 15.61 -16.76
CA ILE A 141 5.28 14.56 -17.64
C ILE A 141 4.36 13.37 -17.51
N ASN A 142 3.82 12.88 -18.61
CA ASN A 142 2.98 11.70 -18.66
C ASN A 142 3.65 10.62 -19.52
N ILE A 143 3.80 9.42 -18.98
CA ILE A 143 4.25 8.23 -19.70
C ILE A 143 3.13 7.19 -19.60
N LYS A 144 2.58 6.79 -20.74
CA LYS A 144 1.38 5.94 -20.80
C LYS A 144 1.54 4.77 -21.75
N ASN A 145 1.24 3.57 -21.29
CA ASN A 145 1.27 2.36 -22.12
C ASN A 145 2.66 2.06 -22.72
N ILE A 146 3.72 2.36 -21.97
CA ILE A 146 5.10 2.14 -22.40
C ILE A 146 5.77 1.12 -21.48
N ASN A 147 6.45 0.14 -22.06
CA ASN A 147 7.31 -0.76 -21.32
C ASN A 147 8.77 -0.38 -21.56
N VAL A 148 9.55 -0.35 -20.49
CA VAL A 148 10.96 0.03 -20.50
C VAL A 148 11.77 -1.03 -19.75
N TYR A 149 12.72 -1.64 -20.44
CA TYR A 149 13.55 -2.72 -19.95
C TYR A 149 15.01 -2.32 -19.97
N ARG A 150 15.73 -2.59 -18.88
CA ARG A 150 17.18 -2.45 -18.85
C ARG A 150 17.84 -3.57 -19.67
N LEU A 151 18.66 -3.20 -20.65
CA LEU A 151 19.59 -4.14 -21.29
C LEU A 151 20.68 -4.55 -20.30
N ARG A 152 21.07 -5.82 -20.29
CA ARG A 152 22.25 -6.27 -19.54
C ARG A 152 23.52 -5.73 -20.21
N SER A 153 23.86 -4.46 -19.96
CA SER A 153 25.14 -3.89 -20.40
C SER A 153 26.23 -4.18 -19.37
N SER A 154 27.46 -4.39 -19.85
CA SER A 154 28.67 -4.54 -19.04
C SER A 154 29.07 -3.28 -18.27
N PHE A 155 28.39 -2.16 -18.52
CA PHE A 155 28.56 -0.90 -17.82
C PHE A 155 27.31 -0.64 -16.97
N PRO A 156 27.43 -0.50 -15.64
CA PRO A 156 26.36 0.07 -14.86
C PRO A 156 26.16 1.49 -15.40
N ALA A 157 25.02 1.75 -16.03
CA ALA A 157 24.55 3.11 -16.18
C ALA A 157 24.36 3.62 -14.75
N ASP A 158 24.97 4.76 -14.43
CA ASP A 158 25.00 5.27 -13.06
C ASP A 158 23.66 5.87 -12.61
N THR A 159 22.68 5.89 -13.51
CA THR A 159 21.42 6.61 -13.35
C THR A 159 20.22 5.71 -13.64
N GLY A 160 19.10 5.99 -12.97
CA GLY A 160 17.86 5.23 -13.11
C GLY A 160 17.20 5.36 -14.49
N ALA A 161 16.04 4.72 -14.67
CA ALA A 161 15.28 4.80 -15.92
C ALA A 161 14.85 6.24 -16.23
N ILE A 162 14.37 6.96 -15.22
CA ILE A 162 13.83 8.30 -15.32
C ILE A 162 14.54 9.14 -14.27
N VAL A 163 15.21 10.20 -14.72
CA VAL A 163 15.84 11.20 -13.86
C VAL A 163 15.19 12.53 -14.17
N VAL A 164 14.49 13.10 -13.19
CA VAL A 164 13.77 14.37 -13.35
C VAL A 164 14.06 15.29 -12.17
N SER A 165 14.37 16.56 -12.44
CA SER A 165 14.55 17.57 -11.40
C SER A 165 13.90 18.91 -11.77
N SER A 166 13.29 19.55 -10.77
CA SER A 166 12.65 20.86 -10.91
C SER A 166 12.65 21.60 -9.56
N PRO A 167 12.87 22.93 -9.53
CA PRO A 167 12.73 23.71 -8.30
C PRO A 167 11.27 24.02 -7.94
N TYR A 168 10.30 23.44 -8.65
CA TYR A 168 8.86 23.63 -8.44
C TYR A 168 8.14 22.29 -8.46
N ASP A 169 7.08 22.18 -7.67
CA ASP A 169 6.08 21.11 -7.51
C ASP A 169 5.58 20.45 -8.82
N SER A 170 6.46 19.78 -9.56
CA SER A 170 6.21 19.21 -10.87
C SER A 170 5.58 17.84 -10.74
N THR A 171 5.09 17.26 -11.83
CA THR A 171 4.36 15.99 -11.76
C THR A 171 4.86 15.01 -12.80
N LEU A 172 5.12 13.77 -12.37
CA LEU A 172 5.44 12.63 -13.20
C LEU A 172 4.35 11.57 -13.05
N ASN A 173 3.59 11.35 -14.12
CA ASN A 173 2.52 10.35 -14.18
C ASN A 173 2.98 9.13 -15.00
N LEU A 174 3.02 7.97 -14.36
CA LEU A 174 3.28 6.68 -15.00
C LEU A 174 1.99 5.86 -15.02
N VAL A 175 1.43 5.64 -16.21
CA VAL A 175 0.12 4.99 -16.38
C VAL A 175 0.24 3.73 -17.24
N ASN A 176 -0.28 2.60 -16.75
CA ASN A 176 -0.30 1.32 -17.47
C ASN A 176 1.05 0.99 -18.13
N SER A 177 2.14 1.21 -17.38
CA SER A 177 3.51 1.11 -17.89
C SER A 177 4.30 0.08 -17.09
N ASN A 178 5.38 -0.45 -17.67
CA ASN A 178 6.25 -1.42 -17.01
C ASN A 178 7.71 -0.96 -17.03
N PHE A 179 8.39 -1.03 -15.89
CA PHE A 179 9.81 -0.72 -15.76
C PHE A 179 10.55 -1.88 -15.09
N ASN A 180 11.62 -2.38 -15.71
CA ASN A 180 12.30 -3.57 -15.23
C ASN A 180 13.83 -3.46 -15.27
N GLY A 181 14.45 -3.79 -14.14
CA GLY A 181 15.87 -4.14 -14.07
C GLY A 181 16.83 -2.96 -14.01
N PHE A 182 16.36 -1.76 -13.63
CA PHE A 182 17.21 -0.57 -13.65
C PHE A 182 18.12 -0.47 -12.42
N TYR A 183 19.26 0.18 -12.59
CA TYR A 183 20.27 0.35 -11.56
C TYR A 183 20.69 1.81 -11.51
N SER A 184 20.83 2.39 -10.32
CA SER A 184 21.44 3.71 -10.11
C SER A 184 22.48 3.66 -9.00
N GLN A 185 23.62 4.35 -9.22
CA GLN A 185 24.60 4.61 -8.16
C GLN A 185 24.14 5.68 -7.17
N ASP A 186 23.09 6.44 -7.51
CA ASP A 186 22.46 7.44 -6.67
C ASP A 186 21.13 6.91 -6.10
N ASN A 187 20.20 7.81 -5.77
CA ASN A 187 18.84 7.46 -5.39
C ASN A 187 17.99 7.01 -6.59
N GLY A 188 16.96 6.21 -6.35
CA GLY A 188 15.92 5.95 -7.36
C GLY A 188 16.39 5.05 -8.51
N GLY A 189 16.32 3.73 -8.34
CA GLY A 189 16.75 2.80 -9.39
C GLY A 189 15.93 2.92 -10.68
N THR A 190 14.61 3.10 -10.58
CA THR A 190 13.75 3.42 -11.75
C THR A 190 13.55 4.92 -11.88
N VAL A 191 13.15 5.60 -10.80
CA VAL A 191 12.76 7.00 -10.81
C VAL A 191 13.57 7.75 -9.76
N ASN A 192 14.34 8.74 -10.19
CA ASN A 192 14.94 9.76 -9.33
C ASN A 192 14.30 11.11 -9.67
N ALA A 193 13.44 11.62 -8.78
CA ALA A 193 12.51 12.70 -9.05
C ALA A 193 12.58 13.80 -7.98
N GLN A 194 13.42 14.82 -8.20
CA GLN A 194 13.61 15.94 -7.27
C GLN A 194 12.65 17.11 -7.60
N GLY A 195 11.80 17.52 -6.66
CA GLY A 195 10.72 18.49 -6.85
C GLY A 195 9.58 17.98 -7.72
N PHE A 196 9.32 16.67 -7.69
CA PHE A 196 8.29 16.02 -8.51
C PHE A 196 7.38 15.12 -7.67
N TYR A 197 6.08 15.39 -7.71
CA TYR A 197 5.05 14.43 -7.33
C TYR A 197 5.09 13.26 -8.33
N VAL A 198 5.21 12.04 -7.81
CA VAL A 198 5.24 10.82 -8.64
C VAL A 198 3.93 10.06 -8.48
N ILE A 199 3.23 9.85 -9.59
CA ILE A 199 1.93 9.16 -9.60
C ILE A 199 2.05 7.88 -10.42
N LEU A 200 1.74 6.75 -9.80
CA LEU A 200 1.63 5.45 -10.44
C LEU A 200 0.16 5.05 -10.55
N ASN A 201 -0.30 4.75 -11.77
CA ASN A 201 -1.61 4.15 -11.99
C ASN A 201 -1.47 2.91 -12.89
N GLN A 202 -1.85 1.73 -12.40
CA GLN A 202 -1.70 0.47 -13.13
C GLN A 202 -0.27 0.22 -13.64
N THR A 203 0.73 0.71 -12.92
CA THR A 203 2.14 0.64 -13.31
C THR A 203 2.86 -0.47 -12.54
N THR A 204 3.79 -1.15 -13.21
CA THR A 204 4.63 -2.19 -12.60
C THR A 204 6.09 -1.75 -12.63
N ILE A 205 6.76 -1.80 -11.48
CA ILE A 205 8.21 -1.58 -11.37
C ILE A 205 8.83 -2.81 -10.73
N THR A 206 9.88 -3.35 -11.35
CA THR A 206 10.48 -4.61 -10.89
C THR A 206 12.00 -4.61 -10.97
N ASN A 207 12.63 -5.28 -10.00
CA ASN A 207 14.07 -5.57 -9.99
C ASN A 207 14.96 -4.33 -10.15
N SER A 208 14.53 -3.20 -9.58
CA SER A 208 15.28 -1.96 -9.64
C SER A 208 16.13 -1.76 -8.39
N VAL A 209 17.34 -1.24 -8.57
CA VAL A 209 18.34 -1.14 -7.52
C VAL A 209 18.89 0.28 -7.45
N SER A 210 19.02 0.81 -6.23
CA SER A 210 19.69 2.07 -5.92
C SER A 210 20.79 1.82 -4.87
N ASN A 211 21.93 2.49 -5.03
CA ASN A 211 22.99 2.47 -4.01
C ASN A 211 22.77 3.47 -2.87
N ILE A 212 21.66 4.23 -2.86
CA ILE A 212 21.38 5.20 -1.80
C ILE A 212 19.99 4.95 -1.19
N ASN A 213 18.95 5.66 -1.63
CA ASN A 213 17.58 5.53 -1.14
C ASN A 213 16.60 5.27 -2.29
N GLY A 214 15.49 4.59 -1.99
CA GLY A 214 14.42 4.39 -2.95
C GLY A 214 14.81 3.44 -4.07
N GLY A 215 14.80 2.13 -3.82
CA GLY A 215 15.30 1.15 -4.80
C GLY A 215 14.57 1.20 -6.14
N ALA A 216 13.26 1.46 -6.12
CA ALA A 216 12.49 1.81 -7.30
C ALA A 216 12.41 3.33 -7.49
N ILE A 217 11.94 4.04 -6.46
CA ILE A 217 11.53 5.44 -6.57
C ILE A 217 12.16 6.24 -5.44
N TYR A 218 12.81 7.33 -5.81
CA TYR A 218 13.18 8.41 -4.92
C TYR A 218 12.50 9.70 -5.36
N THR A 219 11.90 10.38 -4.38
CA THR A 219 11.52 11.78 -4.49
C THR A 219 11.65 12.46 -3.12
N ASP A 220 11.80 13.77 -3.12
CA ASP A 220 11.65 14.65 -1.95
C ASP A 220 10.21 15.17 -1.77
N GLU A 221 9.30 14.79 -2.66
CA GLU A 221 7.88 15.14 -2.64
C GLU A 221 7.01 13.91 -2.30
N GLN A 222 5.76 13.91 -2.77
CA GLN A 222 4.79 12.83 -2.57
C GLN A 222 4.84 11.77 -3.69
N VAL A 223 4.63 10.52 -3.29
CA VAL A 223 4.29 9.41 -4.20
C VAL A 223 2.83 8.99 -3.99
N ILE A 224 2.07 8.91 -5.08
CA ILE A 224 0.69 8.40 -5.11
C ILE A 224 0.67 7.11 -5.92
N ILE A 225 0.09 6.05 -5.36
CA ILE A 225 0.05 4.73 -5.98
C ILE A 225 -1.39 4.24 -6.03
N ASP A 226 -1.87 3.98 -7.24
CA ASP A 226 -3.17 3.34 -7.47
C ASP A 226 -2.98 2.09 -8.32
N SER A 227 -3.47 0.95 -7.81
CA SER A 227 -3.58 -0.30 -8.58
C SER A 227 -2.25 -0.73 -9.22
N SER A 228 -1.13 -0.47 -8.54
CA SER A 228 0.23 -0.59 -9.08
C SER A 228 1.09 -1.54 -8.24
N THR A 229 2.17 -2.04 -8.85
CA THR A 229 3.01 -3.10 -8.29
C THR A 229 4.49 -2.69 -8.26
N ILE A 230 5.16 -2.85 -7.11
CA ILE A 230 6.61 -2.65 -6.97
C ILE A 230 7.24 -3.88 -6.31
N VAL A 231 8.09 -4.60 -7.05
CA VAL A 231 8.59 -5.92 -6.62
C VAL A 231 10.07 -6.12 -6.85
N GLY A 232 10.75 -6.69 -5.84
CA GLY A 232 12.14 -7.12 -5.98
C GLY A 232 13.11 -5.95 -6.09
N CYS A 233 12.73 -4.77 -5.60
CA CYS A 233 13.58 -3.59 -5.64
C CYS A 233 14.47 -3.52 -4.39
N SER A 234 15.64 -2.89 -4.50
CA SER A 234 16.53 -2.72 -3.36
C SER A 234 17.24 -1.37 -3.29
N ALA A 235 17.43 -0.89 -2.07
CA ALA A 235 18.22 0.30 -1.75
C ALA A 235 19.32 -0.05 -0.73
N LEU A 236 20.43 0.70 -0.73
CA LEU A 236 21.47 0.49 0.28
C LEU A 236 21.02 0.96 1.67
N TYR A 237 20.37 2.13 1.76
CA TYR A 237 20.06 2.77 3.04
C TYR A 237 18.59 2.66 3.42
N ASN A 238 17.69 3.37 2.72
CA ASN A 238 16.30 3.49 3.13
C ASN A 238 15.33 3.29 1.96
N GLY A 239 14.21 2.63 2.24
CA GLY A 239 13.11 2.50 1.28
C GLY A 239 13.49 1.57 0.13
N GLY A 240 13.49 0.26 0.38
CA GLY A 240 13.89 -0.73 -0.63
C GLY A 240 13.06 -0.64 -1.92
N ALA A 241 11.80 -0.22 -1.81
CA ALA A 241 10.98 0.21 -2.93
C ALA A 241 11.00 1.74 -3.08
N ILE A 242 10.57 2.47 -2.05
CA ILE A 242 10.23 3.89 -2.17
C ILE A 242 10.86 4.70 -1.04
N TYR A 243 11.45 5.83 -1.43
CA TYR A 243 11.79 6.92 -0.53
C TYR A 243 11.06 8.18 -1.00
N ALA A 244 10.26 8.79 -0.12
CA ALA A 244 9.46 9.99 -0.40
C ALA A 244 9.19 10.79 0.88
N ASP A 245 8.78 12.06 0.78
CA ASP A 245 8.27 12.78 1.97
C ASP A 245 6.90 12.22 2.39
N GLN A 246 6.02 12.00 1.42
CA GLN A 246 4.67 11.48 1.65
C GLN A 246 4.33 10.33 0.71
N ILE A 247 3.59 9.34 1.21
CA ILE A 247 3.12 8.21 0.40
C ILE A 247 1.64 7.99 0.66
N SER A 248 0.87 7.92 -0.43
CA SER A 248 -0.51 7.49 -0.43
C SER A 248 -0.67 6.31 -1.41
N MET A 249 -1.17 5.19 -0.93
CA MET A 249 -1.30 3.98 -1.74
C MET A 249 -2.67 3.32 -1.58
N THR A 250 -3.26 2.93 -2.71
CA THR A 250 -4.54 2.24 -2.81
C THR A 250 -4.42 1.07 -3.78
N ASN A 251 -4.94 -0.11 -3.41
CA ASN A 251 -4.91 -1.31 -4.27
C ASN A 251 -3.50 -1.67 -4.77
N ALA A 252 -2.47 -1.40 -3.97
CA ALA A 252 -1.08 -1.57 -4.37
C ALA A 252 -0.49 -2.90 -3.87
N ASN A 253 0.50 -3.40 -4.59
CA ASN A 253 1.28 -4.57 -4.19
C ASN A 253 2.78 -4.22 -4.10
N ILE A 254 3.33 -4.22 -2.89
CA ILE A 254 4.73 -3.88 -2.61
C ILE A 254 5.40 -5.09 -1.97
N SER A 255 6.19 -5.85 -2.73
CA SER A 255 6.74 -7.12 -2.23
C SER A 255 8.18 -7.44 -2.59
N ASN A 256 8.80 -8.25 -1.74
CA ASN A 256 10.18 -8.72 -1.92
C ASN A 256 11.20 -7.58 -2.06
N ASN A 257 10.94 -6.42 -1.45
CA ASN A 257 11.85 -5.29 -1.49
C ASN A 257 12.83 -5.32 -0.31
N GLN A 258 14.01 -4.72 -0.48
CA GLN A 258 15.06 -4.76 0.53
C GLN A 258 15.80 -3.44 0.73
N ALA A 259 16.07 -3.07 1.98
CA ALA A 259 16.97 -1.97 2.33
C ALA A 259 17.66 -2.20 3.69
N ALA A 260 18.54 -1.27 4.10
CA ALA A 260 19.09 -1.32 5.45
C ALA A 260 18.03 -1.00 6.51
N ASN A 261 17.36 0.13 6.39
CA ASN A 261 16.13 0.43 7.13
C ASN A 261 14.98 0.56 6.15
N SER A 262 13.74 0.38 6.62
CA SER A 262 12.56 0.56 5.78
C SER A 262 12.62 -0.34 4.53
N GLY A 263 12.52 -1.64 4.74
CA GLY A 263 12.71 -2.65 3.68
C GLY A 263 11.85 -2.43 2.44
N ALA A 264 10.69 -1.77 2.59
CA ALA A 264 9.88 -1.30 1.49
C ALA A 264 9.85 0.24 1.37
N ILE A 265 9.42 0.92 2.41
CA ILE A 265 8.94 2.30 2.34
C ILE A 265 9.62 3.16 3.40
N ALA A 266 10.26 4.25 2.98
CA ALA A 266 10.73 5.32 3.86
C ALA A 266 9.98 6.63 3.54
N SER A 267 9.25 7.16 4.53
CA SER A 267 8.54 8.44 4.39
C SER A 267 8.19 9.09 5.73
N ASN A 268 7.83 10.38 5.71
CA ASN A 268 7.37 11.13 6.87
C ASN A 268 5.85 10.98 7.12
N ILE A 269 5.07 10.80 6.06
CA ILE A 269 3.62 10.56 6.14
C ILE A 269 3.27 9.37 5.24
N THR A 270 2.62 8.37 5.80
CA THR A 270 2.19 7.18 5.04
C THR A 270 0.71 6.91 5.24
N THR A 271 -0.03 6.76 4.13
CA THR A 271 -1.42 6.28 4.11
C THR A 271 -1.52 5.08 3.17
N ILE A 272 -2.05 3.98 3.68
CA ILE A 272 -2.19 2.70 2.98
C ILE A 272 -3.64 2.25 3.02
N TYR A 273 -4.21 1.93 1.87
CA TYR A 273 -5.58 1.44 1.77
C TYR A 273 -5.65 0.22 0.84
N GLN A 274 -6.35 -0.84 1.25
CA GLN A 274 -6.60 -2.03 0.43
C GLN A 274 -5.35 -2.58 -0.28
N SER A 275 -4.21 -2.60 0.41
CA SER A 275 -2.93 -2.91 -0.22
C SER A 275 -2.23 -4.12 0.43
N TYR A 276 -1.33 -4.71 -0.33
CA TYR A 276 -0.53 -5.87 0.06
C TYR A 276 0.93 -5.49 0.18
N LEU A 277 1.52 -5.70 1.35
CA LEU A 277 2.93 -5.45 1.63
C LEU A 277 3.56 -6.72 2.19
N ASN A 278 4.23 -7.51 1.34
CA ASN A 278 4.70 -8.84 1.73
C ASN A 278 6.17 -9.13 1.41
N ASN A 279 6.80 -9.93 2.27
CA ASN A 279 8.17 -10.40 2.12
C ASN A 279 9.20 -9.28 1.95
N ASN A 280 8.92 -8.08 2.47
CA ASN A 280 9.88 -6.98 2.47
C ASN A 280 10.88 -7.18 3.62
N ARG A 281 12.14 -6.78 3.40
CA ARG A 281 13.25 -7.10 4.30
C ARG A 281 14.11 -5.89 4.62
N ALA A 282 14.29 -5.61 5.90
CA ALA A 282 15.28 -4.67 6.39
C ALA A 282 16.48 -5.41 6.98
N SER A 283 17.71 -4.96 6.70
CA SER A 283 18.90 -5.49 7.38
C SER A 283 19.10 -4.94 8.79
N HIS A 284 18.38 -3.87 9.15
CA HIS A 284 18.35 -3.26 10.47
C HIS A 284 16.90 -3.18 10.98
N ASN A 285 16.14 -2.13 10.64
CA ASN A 285 14.84 -1.85 11.25
C ASN A 285 13.71 -1.69 10.24
N GLY A 286 12.51 -2.13 10.62
CA GLY A 286 11.28 -1.89 9.85
C GLY A 286 11.26 -2.64 8.53
N GLY A 287 10.86 -3.90 8.53
CA GLY A 287 10.82 -4.73 7.32
C GLY A 287 9.97 -4.12 6.21
N VAL A 288 8.95 -3.35 6.57
CA VAL A 288 8.21 -2.46 5.67
C VAL A 288 8.67 -1.02 5.84
N ILE A 289 8.53 -0.48 7.06
CA ILE A 289 8.80 0.94 7.34
C ILE A 289 9.49 1.12 8.70
N ALA A 290 10.53 1.94 8.71
CA ALA A 290 11.15 2.49 9.90
C ALA A 290 10.90 3.99 9.94
N ILE A 291 10.39 4.45 11.08
CA ILE A 291 10.02 5.83 11.34
C ILE A 291 10.95 6.38 12.42
N ASP A 292 11.75 7.38 12.07
CA ASP A 292 12.70 8.04 12.97
C ASP A 292 12.45 9.55 13.02
N TYR A 293 12.39 10.15 14.22
CA TYR A 293 12.41 11.57 14.61
C TYR A 293 11.57 12.63 13.83
N LYS A 294 11.10 12.34 12.62
CA LYS A 294 10.53 13.28 11.65
C LYS A 294 9.19 12.82 11.06
N ALA A 295 8.87 11.53 11.10
CA ALA A 295 7.56 11.09 10.61
C ALA A 295 6.49 11.35 11.65
N SER A 296 5.39 11.96 11.22
CA SER A 296 4.32 12.44 12.09
C SER A 296 3.05 11.58 12.03
N PHE A 297 2.87 10.79 10.97
CA PHE A 297 1.61 10.07 10.74
C PHE A 297 1.79 8.77 9.94
N PHE A 298 1.19 7.69 10.45
CA PHE A 298 1.02 6.43 9.73
C PHE A 298 -0.44 5.99 9.82
N SER A 299 -1.04 5.67 8.68
CA SER A 299 -2.36 5.05 8.60
C SER A 299 -2.37 3.90 7.61
N ALA A 300 -2.94 2.78 8.01
CA ALA A 300 -3.25 1.66 7.15
C ALA A 300 -4.68 1.18 7.42
N ASP A 301 -5.44 0.91 6.36
CA ASP A 301 -6.78 0.30 6.46
C ASP A 301 -6.99 -0.78 5.39
N LEU A 302 -7.75 -1.82 5.76
CA LEU A 302 -8.06 -2.97 4.89
C LEU A 302 -6.84 -3.60 4.20
N SER A 303 -5.68 -3.57 4.85
CA SER A 303 -4.39 -3.92 4.24
C SER A 303 -3.74 -5.15 4.86
N VAL A 304 -2.89 -5.83 4.09
CA VAL A 304 -2.24 -7.08 4.49
C VAL A 304 -0.73 -6.91 4.52
N PHE A 305 -0.14 -7.28 5.65
CA PHE A 305 1.29 -7.30 5.88
C PHE A 305 1.72 -8.73 6.19
N GLN A 306 2.44 -9.38 5.27
CA GLN A 306 2.77 -10.80 5.41
C GLN A 306 4.25 -11.09 5.20
N GLY A 307 4.87 -11.88 6.08
CA GLY A 307 6.23 -12.39 5.86
C GLY A 307 7.32 -11.32 5.85
N ASN A 308 7.03 -10.12 6.34
CA ASN A 308 8.02 -9.04 6.38
C ASN A 308 9.04 -9.27 7.50
N THR A 309 10.30 -8.92 7.26
CA THR A 309 11.40 -9.23 8.19
C THR A 309 12.32 -8.04 8.43
N ALA A 310 12.81 -7.91 9.67
CA ALA A 310 13.87 -6.98 10.02
C ALA A 310 14.94 -7.71 10.86
N SER A 311 16.23 -7.48 10.63
CA SER A 311 17.24 -8.18 11.43
C SER A 311 17.26 -7.71 12.89
N ASN A 312 16.87 -6.47 13.17
CA ASN A 312 16.86 -5.91 14.53
C ASN A 312 15.42 -5.72 15.02
N ASN A 313 14.76 -4.62 14.65
CA ASN A 313 13.51 -4.23 15.31
C ASN A 313 12.37 -4.02 14.30
N GLY A 314 11.17 -4.47 14.67
CA GLY A 314 9.95 -4.20 13.91
C GLY A 314 9.91 -4.94 12.58
N GLY A 315 9.46 -6.19 12.58
CA GLY A 315 9.43 -7.02 11.35
C GLY A 315 8.57 -6.41 10.25
N VAL A 316 7.59 -5.57 10.62
CA VAL A 316 6.86 -4.68 9.71
C VAL A 316 7.22 -3.22 9.98
N VAL A 317 7.00 -2.77 11.21
CA VAL A 317 7.06 -1.35 11.59
C VAL A 317 8.07 -1.14 12.72
N HIS A 318 9.01 -0.24 12.52
CA HIS A 318 9.85 0.32 13.59
C HIS A 318 9.45 1.77 13.84
N LEU A 319 9.10 2.12 15.07
CA LEU A 319 8.72 3.46 15.49
C LEU A 319 9.76 3.98 16.48
N ASN A 320 10.41 5.09 16.16
CA ASN A 320 11.31 5.81 17.05
C ASN A 320 10.98 7.31 17.08
N ALA A 321 9.68 7.62 17.22
CA ALA A 321 9.15 8.98 17.32
C ALA A 321 7.78 8.99 18.01
N VAL A 322 7.32 10.20 18.36
CA VAL A 322 5.94 10.45 18.81
C VAL A 322 5.04 10.50 17.58
N ILE A 323 4.14 9.54 17.44
CA ILE A 323 3.38 9.31 16.21
C ILE A 323 1.95 8.93 16.56
N GLU A 324 0.99 9.40 15.76
CA GLU A 324 -0.32 8.76 15.66
C GLU A 324 -0.26 7.61 14.68
N PHE A 325 -0.47 6.39 15.18
CA PHE A 325 -0.40 5.17 14.39
C PHE A 325 -1.78 4.54 14.27
N TYR A 326 -2.28 4.43 13.05
CA TYR A 326 -3.55 3.78 12.76
C TYR A 326 -3.30 2.58 11.86
N ALA A 327 -3.72 1.40 12.30
CA ALA A 327 -3.79 0.21 11.47
C ALA A 327 -5.12 -0.47 11.74
N THR A 328 -6.16 -0.09 10.99
CA THR A 328 -7.52 -0.62 11.17
C THR A 328 -7.82 -1.71 10.17
N THR A 329 -8.58 -2.73 10.55
CA THR A 329 -8.99 -3.82 9.66
C THR A 329 -7.84 -4.45 8.85
N CYS A 330 -6.63 -4.48 9.44
CA CYS A 330 -5.42 -4.99 8.80
C CYS A 330 -5.10 -6.41 9.24
N SER A 331 -4.33 -7.14 8.43
CA SER A 331 -3.82 -8.47 8.79
C SER A 331 -2.30 -8.46 8.79
N PHE A 332 -1.69 -8.76 9.94
CA PHE A 332 -0.25 -8.89 10.12
C PHE A 332 0.09 -10.36 10.37
N SER A 333 0.82 -11.00 9.45
CA SER A 333 1.14 -12.41 9.60
C SER A 333 2.57 -12.77 9.25
N THR A 334 3.09 -13.79 9.93
CA THR A 334 4.40 -14.41 9.63
C THR A 334 5.59 -13.44 9.61
N SER A 335 5.48 -12.29 10.27
CA SER A 335 6.55 -11.30 10.34
C SER A 335 7.53 -11.60 11.46
N VAL A 336 8.81 -11.28 11.22
CA VAL A 336 9.92 -11.67 12.11
C VAL A 336 10.90 -10.52 12.33
N ALA A 337 11.28 -10.30 13.59
CA ALA A 337 12.39 -9.43 13.98
C ALA A 337 13.08 -9.93 15.26
N GLN A 338 14.22 -9.37 15.65
CA GLN A 338 14.78 -9.65 16.99
C GLN A 338 13.85 -9.11 18.09
N ALA A 339 13.29 -7.92 17.90
CA ALA A 339 12.34 -7.32 18.83
C ALA A 339 11.11 -6.76 18.08
N GLY A 340 9.91 -7.07 18.57
CA GLY A 340 8.67 -6.66 17.92
C GLY A 340 8.50 -7.32 16.56
N GLY A 341 8.05 -8.58 16.53
CA GLY A 341 7.94 -9.35 15.28
C GLY A 341 7.09 -8.65 14.22
N VAL A 342 6.13 -7.81 14.63
CA VAL A 342 5.44 -6.87 13.75
C VAL A 342 5.87 -5.44 14.03
N ILE A 343 5.62 -4.94 15.24
CA ILE A 343 5.81 -3.53 15.60
C ILE A 343 6.85 -3.45 16.71
N TYR A 344 7.88 -2.64 16.52
CA TYR A 344 8.74 -2.17 17.59
C TYR A 344 8.51 -0.68 17.76
N ALA A 345 8.37 -0.21 18.98
CA ALA A 345 8.18 1.21 19.26
C ALA A 345 9.01 1.66 20.46
N SER A 346 9.83 2.69 20.24
CA SER A 346 10.53 3.41 21.27
C SER A 346 10.30 4.90 21.14
N THR A 347 10.27 5.64 22.25
CA THR A 347 10.29 7.11 22.22
C THR A 347 11.65 7.63 22.70
N PRO A 348 12.14 8.76 22.14
CA PRO A 348 13.29 9.44 22.71
C PRO A 348 13.03 9.81 24.18
N TYR A 349 14.07 9.73 25.03
CA TYR A 349 14.03 9.89 26.50
C TYR A 349 13.45 11.23 27.05
N SER A 350 12.94 12.13 26.20
CA SER A 350 12.18 13.29 26.67
C SER A 350 10.88 12.82 27.29
N GLN A 351 10.61 13.22 28.53
CA GLN A 351 9.56 12.66 29.41
C GLN A 351 8.10 12.82 28.93
N ASP A 352 7.86 13.33 27.71
CA ASP A 352 6.54 13.63 27.16
C ASP A 352 6.21 12.84 25.87
N GLY A 353 6.97 11.79 25.54
CA GLY A 353 6.72 10.97 24.34
C GLY A 353 5.57 9.97 24.53
N TYR A 354 4.50 10.10 23.73
CA TYR A 354 3.36 9.17 23.68
C TYR A 354 3.26 8.52 22.29
N VAL A 355 2.98 7.22 22.27
CA VAL A 355 2.59 6.52 21.03
C VAL A 355 1.16 6.06 21.18
N ASN A 356 0.26 6.66 20.39
CA ASN A 356 -1.14 6.26 20.32
C ASN A 356 -1.32 5.33 19.12
N MET A 357 -1.72 4.09 19.39
CA MET A 357 -2.01 3.10 18.35
C MET A 357 -3.49 2.73 18.36
N ASN A 358 -4.11 2.89 17.20
CA ASN A 358 -5.42 2.33 16.93
C ASN A 358 -5.25 1.10 16.02
N LEU A 359 -5.54 -0.08 16.58
CA LEU A 359 -5.45 -1.38 15.93
C LEU A 359 -6.83 -2.01 15.74
N THR A 360 -7.89 -1.20 15.71
CA THR A 360 -9.29 -1.66 15.66
C THR A 360 -9.52 -2.64 14.51
N SER A 361 -10.12 -3.79 14.81
CA SER A 361 -10.42 -4.85 13.84
C SER A 361 -9.20 -5.44 13.12
N SER A 362 -7.97 -5.17 13.58
CA SER A 362 -6.76 -5.75 13.02
C SER A 362 -6.40 -7.08 13.67
N SER A 363 -5.78 -7.97 12.91
CA SER A 363 -5.35 -9.29 13.34
C SER A 363 -3.84 -9.48 13.22
N PHE A 364 -3.26 -10.19 14.17
CA PHE A 364 -1.83 -10.50 14.24
C PHE A 364 -1.69 -12.02 14.37
N PHE A 365 -1.04 -12.69 13.43
CA PHE A 365 -0.99 -14.15 13.37
C PHE A 365 0.41 -14.70 13.07
N SER A 366 0.92 -15.61 13.92
CA SER A 366 2.22 -16.29 13.71
C SER A 366 3.39 -15.33 13.50
N ASN A 367 3.38 -14.20 14.18
CA ASN A 367 4.51 -13.26 14.18
C ASN A 367 5.49 -13.64 15.28
N ARG A 368 6.79 -13.38 15.08
CA ARG A 368 7.83 -13.86 15.99
C ARG A 368 8.89 -12.80 16.28
N ALA A 369 9.17 -12.60 17.57
CA ALA A 369 10.38 -11.95 18.03
C ALA A 369 11.44 -13.04 18.31
N LEU A 370 12.69 -12.81 17.92
CA LEU A 370 13.78 -13.77 18.15
C LEU A 370 14.45 -13.62 19.52
N ASN A 371 14.35 -12.44 20.15
CA ASN A 371 14.85 -12.23 21.50
C ASN A 371 13.77 -12.58 22.53
N ASP A 372 14.16 -13.35 23.55
CA ASP A 372 13.28 -13.68 24.66
C ASP A 372 12.75 -12.41 25.34
N GLY A 373 11.45 -12.37 25.61
CA GLY A 373 10.78 -11.25 26.26
C GLY A 373 10.75 -9.97 25.41
N ALA A 374 10.90 -10.07 24.10
CA ALA A 374 10.89 -8.93 23.18
C ALA A 374 9.60 -8.78 22.37
N GLY A 375 8.47 -9.33 22.82
CA GLY A 375 7.15 -9.16 22.20
C GLY A 375 7.05 -9.74 20.79
N ASP A 376 6.46 -10.92 20.65
CA ASP A 376 6.25 -11.64 19.38
C ASP A 376 5.55 -10.79 18.33
N CYS A 377 4.55 -10.02 18.75
CA CYS A 377 3.86 -9.08 17.86
C CYS A 377 4.36 -7.66 18.07
N ILE A 378 4.33 -7.17 19.32
CA ILE A 378 4.66 -5.78 19.61
C ILE A 378 5.62 -5.63 20.78
N ASN A 379 6.65 -4.81 20.59
CA ASN A 379 7.63 -4.45 21.63
C ASN A 379 7.69 -2.94 21.86
N PHE A 380 7.52 -2.52 23.11
CA PHE A 380 7.67 -1.14 23.52
C PHE A 380 8.84 -0.90 24.46
N VAL A 381 9.56 0.20 24.25
CA VAL A 381 10.66 0.64 25.11
C VAL A 381 10.55 2.14 25.38
N ASN A 382 10.51 2.52 26.67
CA ASN A 382 10.56 3.92 27.15
C ASN A 382 9.41 4.85 26.69
N SER A 383 8.22 4.33 26.37
CA SER A 383 7.08 5.11 25.91
C SER A 383 5.84 4.96 26.80
N HIS A 384 5.03 6.01 26.87
CA HIS A 384 3.64 5.92 27.32
C HIS A 384 2.76 5.49 26.14
N ILE A 385 1.86 4.55 26.39
CA ILE A 385 1.14 3.84 25.33
C ILE A 385 -0.37 4.01 25.53
N GLY A 386 -1.08 4.29 24.45
CA GLY A 386 -2.51 4.01 24.30
C GLY A 386 -2.71 3.02 23.15
N ILE A 387 -3.26 1.84 23.41
CA ILE A 387 -3.65 0.87 22.37
C ILE A 387 -5.16 0.69 22.41
N ILE A 388 -5.80 0.79 21.24
CA ILE A 388 -7.21 0.49 21.06
C ILE A 388 -7.35 -0.64 20.05
N GLY A 389 -7.84 -1.81 20.49
CA GLY A 389 -8.23 -2.92 19.63
C GLY A 389 -7.08 -3.86 19.23
N GLY A 390 -7.38 -4.74 18.27
CA GLY A 390 -6.49 -5.79 17.79
C GLY A 390 -6.81 -7.18 18.35
N VAL A 391 -6.58 -8.21 17.53
CA VAL A 391 -6.67 -9.63 17.90
C VAL A 391 -5.32 -10.30 17.64
N PHE A 392 -4.74 -10.93 18.66
CA PHE A 392 -3.37 -11.44 18.61
C PHE A 392 -3.32 -12.96 18.78
N TYR A 393 -2.66 -13.62 17.83
CA TYR A 393 -2.44 -15.06 17.77
C TYR A 393 -0.94 -15.35 17.65
N THR A 394 -0.41 -16.19 18.54
CA THR A 394 0.97 -16.68 18.47
C THR A 394 0.99 -18.20 18.35
N ASP A 395 1.92 -18.70 17.55
CA ASP A 395 2.30 -20.12 17.47
C ASP A 395 3.50 -20.45 18.36
N SER A 396 4.02 -19.46 19.09
CA SER A 396 5.31 -19.59 19.76
C SER A 396 5.22 -20.44 21.02
N GLN A 397 5.96 -21.53 21.00
CA GLN A 397 6.29 -22.36 22.16
C GLN A 397 7.40 -21.68 22.97
N HIS A 398 7.19 -20.46 23.49
CA HIS A 398 8.16 -19.86 24.41
C HIS A 398 8.01 -20.50 25.80
N TYR A 399 8.97 -21.37 26.15
CA TYR A 399 9.07 -22.02 27.46
C TYR A 399 9.67 -21.05 28.48
N GLY A 400 8.83 -20.28 29.18
CA GLY A 400 9.24 -19.47 30.34
C GLY A 400 8.08 -19.15 31.29
N PRO A 401 8.34 -18.85 32.57
CA PRO A 401 7.34 -18.86 33.65
C PRO A 401 6.39 -17.65 33.68
N PHE A 402 6.46 -16.75 32.71
CA PHE A 402 5.61 -15.54 32.65
C PHE A 402 4.58 -15.68 31.51
N GLY A 403 3.29 -15.67 31.84
CA GLY A 403 2.21 -16.05 30.91
C GLY A 403 2.18 -15.29 29.56
N GLY A 404 1.53 -15.92 28.56
CA GLY A 404 1.55 -15.57 27.13
C GLY A 404 1.24 -14.11 26.74
N LEU A 405 0.62 -13.33 27.62
CA LEU A 405 0.41 -11.88 27.46
C LEU A 405 1.72 -11.09 27.40
N SER A 406 2.70 -11.45 28.24
CA SER A 406 4.03 -10.82 28.31
C SER A 406 4.95 -11.19 27.13
N TYR A 407 4.60 -12.26 26.40
CA TYR A 407 5.28 -12.67 25.17
C TYR A 407 4.65 -12.04 23.93
N LEU A 408 3.35 -11.76 23.90
CA LEU A 408 2.67 -11.12 22.77
C LEU A 408 2.92 -9.61 22.73
N LEU A 409 2.90 -8.98 23.91
CA LEU A 409 3.04 -7.55 24.12
C LEU A 409 4.06 -7.30 25.24
N LYS A 410 5.20 -6.68 24.91
CA LYS A 410 6.04 -6.06 25.94
C LYS A 410 5.66 -4.60 26.07
N LEU A 411 4.96 -4.26 27.14
CA LEU A 411 4.51 -2.90 27.41
C LEU A 411 5.51 -2.16 28.32
N GLY A 412 5.84 -0.91 27.96
CA GLY A 412 6.50 0.05 28.86
C GLY A 412 5.52 0.55 29.94
N PRO A 413 5.78 1.68 30.63
CA PRO A 413 4.77 2.30 31.49
C PRO A 413 3.48 2.58 30.70
N VAL A 414 2.40 1.87 31.01
CA VAL A 414 1.11 1.96 30.29
C VAL A 414 0.24 3.02 30.93
N THR A 415 -0.27 3.95 30.13
CA THR A 415 -1.39 4.81 30.49
C THR A 415 -2.66 4.18 29.95
N TYR A 416 -3.56 3.86 30.86
CA TYR A 416 -4.84 3.25 30.55
C TYR A 416 -5.82 4.30 30.01
N THR A 417 -6.79 3.90 29.18
CA THR A 417 -7.80 4.81 28.61
C THR A 417 -9.19 4.54 29.16
N ASN A 418 -10.04 5.58 29.21
CA ASN A 418 -11.44 5.51 29.62
C ASN A 418 -12.40 5.13 28.47
N ASP A 419 -11.93 5.19 27.22
CA ASP A 419 -12.74 4.95 26.01
C ASP A 419 -12.67 3.49 25.55
N CYS A 420 -12.86 2.55 26.48
CA CYS A 420 -12.90 1.11 26.18
C CYS A 420 -14.33 0.62 25.95
N PRO A 421 -14.64 -0.15 24.89
CA PRO A 421 -15.88 -0.91 24.83
C PRO A 421 -15.89 -1.91 26.00
N ILE A 422 -16.82 -1.73 26.94
CA ILE A 422 -16.89 -2.39 28.26
C ILE A 422 -16.89 -3.93 28.20
N THR A 423 -17.03 -4.53 27.03
CA THR A 423 -17.25 -5.97 26.88
C THR A 423 -15.99 -6.86 26.86
N ASN A 424 -14.75 -6.33 26.75
CA ASN A 424 -13.52 -7.14 26.92
C ASN A 424 -12.21 -6.32 27.01
N PRO A 425 -11.77 -5.89 28.20
CA PRO A 425 -10.44 -5.32 28.40
C PRO A 425 -9.33 -6.40 28.55
N LEU A 426 -8.15 -6.17 27.96
CA LEU A 426 -6.92 -6.96 28.07
C LEU A 426 -6.33 -6.94 29.49
N VAL A 427 -6.37 -5.77 30.16
CA VAL A 427 -5.91 -5.55 31.55
C VAL A 427 -6.77 -4.44 32.16
N VAL A 428 -7.17 -4.61 33.44
CA VAL A 428 -7.94 -3.62 34.20
C VAL A 428 -7.06 -3.03 35.31
N ASN A 429 -6.93 -1.70 35.36
CA ASN A 429 -6.34 -0.99 36.51
C ASN A 429 -7.44 -0.60 37.50
N ASN A 430 -7.66 -1.43 38.51
CA ASN A 430 -8.74 -1.27 39.49
C ASN A 430 -8.60 -0.05 40.41
N ALA A 431 -7.48 0.70 40.37
CA ALA A 431 -7.28 1.88 41.20
C ALA A 431 -7.90 3.16 40.62
N ASN A 432 -8.06 3.23 39.28
CA ASN A 432 -8.39 4.45 38.54
C ASN A 432 -9.52 4.29 37.50
N ASP A 433 -10.23 3.14 37.46
CA ASP A 433 -11.26 2.82 36.44
C ASP A 433 -10.75 2.90 34.98
N GLU A 434 -9.56 2.35 34.76
CA GLU A 434 -8.68 2.60 33.61
C GLU A 434 -8.41 1.27 32.84
N TYR A 435 -8.53 1.23 31.49
CA TYR A 435 -8.49 -0.02 30.68
C TYR A 435 -7.40 -0.11 29.60
N LEU A 436 -6.92 -1.34 29.32
CA LEU A 436 -6.21 -1.74 28.09
C LEU A 436 -7.18 -2.60 27.24
N CYS A 437 -7.40 -2.32 25.94
CA CYS A 437 -8.50 -2.94 25.17
C CYS A 437 -8.02 -3.89 24.05
N GLY A 438 -8.58 -5.11 23.97
CA GLY A 438 -8.26 -6.13 22.95
C GLY A 438 -8.72 -7.54 23.34
N GLY A 439 -8.72 -8.48 22.37
CA GLY A 439 -9.21 -9.85 22.56
C GLY A 439 -8.10 -10.90 22.48
N PHE A 440 -8.11 -11.88 23.38
CA PHE A 440 -7.29 -13.11 23.29
C PHE A 440 -8.18 -14.30 22.99
N GLU A 441 -7.83 -15.07 21.97
CA GLU A 441 -8.38 -16.42 21.77
C GLU A 441 -7.24 -17.42 21.82
N SER A 442 -7.21 -18.23 22.87
CA SER A 442 -6.26 -19.35 22.99
C SER A 442 -6.89 -20.63 22.45
N TRP A 443 -6.16 -21.38 21.64
CA TRP A 443 -6.41 -22.81 21.52
C TRP A 443 -5.89 -23.47 22.79
N SER A 444 -6.77 -23.70 23.77
CA SER A 444 -6.41 -24.56 24.90
C SER A 444 -6.64 -26.03 24.51
N SER A 445 -5.58 -26.73 24.14
CA SER A 445 -5.43 -28.08 24.65
C SER A 445 -4.82 -27.94 26.05
N SER A 446 -5.63 -28.22 27.08
CA SER A 446 -5.31 -28.24 28.52
C SER A 446 -5.04 -26.90 29.22
N SER A 447 -6.10 -26.32 29.80
CA SER A 447 -6.02 -25.24 30.78
C SER A 447 -5.85 -25.81 32.21
N TYR A 448 -4.71 -25.54 32.82
CA TYR A 448 -4.51 -25.63 34.27
C TYR A 448 -5.06 -24.37 34.93
N TYR A 449 -6.00 -24.56 35.86
CA TYR A 449 -6.48 -23.55 36.80
C TYR A 449 -5.43 -23.32 37.90
N TRP A 450 -5.29 -22.06 38.34
CA TRP A 450 -5.03 -21.75 39.74
C TRP A 450 -6.13 -20.82 40.23
N SER A 451 -7.02 -21.35 41.09
CA SER A 451 -7.59 -20.57 42.18
C SER A 451 -7.61 -21.44 43.44
N SER A 452 -7.23 -20.83 44.54
CA SER A 452 -7.22 -21.36 45.90
C SER A 452 -8.61 -21.77 46.40
N ASP A 453 -8.60 -22.77 47.28
CA ASP A 453 -9.65 -23.23 48.22
C ASP A 453 -10.97 -23.81 47.68
N SER A 454 -11.06 -25.15 47.69
CA SER A 454 -11.81 -25.90 48.72
C SER A 454 -12.12 -27.33 48.26
N SER A 455 -12.22 -28.20 49.24
CA SER A 455 -12.39 -29.65 49.21
C SER A 455 -13.67 -30.17 48.54
N ASN A 456 -13.53 -31.37 47.95
CA ASN A 456 -14.53 -32.42 47.66
C ASN A 456 -15.14 -32.47 46.24
N GLY A 457 -14.72 -33.53 45.51
CA GLY A 457 -15.62 -34.62 45.12
C GLY A 457 -16.45 -34.45 43.85
N ASP A 458 -16.07 -35.25 42.83
CA ASP A 458 -16.89 -35.81 41.75
C ASP A 458 -17.78 -34.89 40.91
N ASP A 459 -17.44 -34.74 39.61
CA ASP A 459 -18.41 -34.81 38.51
C ASP A 459 -17.70 -34.88 37.15
N ARG A 460 -17.24 -36.08 36.76
CA ARG A 460 -16.66 -36.36 35.43
C ARG A 460 -17.65 -37.01 34.47
N HIS A 461 -18.81 -36.40 34.16
CA HIS A 461 -19.65 -36.93 33.05
C HIS A 461 -20.42 -35.87 32.21
N GLY A 462 -20.33 -34.57 32.50
CA GLY A 462 -21.15 -33.54 31.82
C GLY A 462 -20.68 -33.07 30.43
N SER A 463 -19.39 -33.18 30.10
CA SER A 463 -18.83 -32.47 28.92
C SER A 463 -18.98 -33.21 27.58
N MET A 464 -19.18 -34.53 27.57
CA MET A 464 -19.35 -35.29 26.32
C MET A 464 -20.78 -35.16 25.75
N LEU A 465 -21.78 -34.98 26.61
CA LEU A 465 -23.17 -34.84 26.17
C LEU A 465 -23.44 -33.47 25.53
N ALA A 466 -22.82 -32.39 26.07
CA ALA A 466 -22.95 -31.04 25.53
C ALA A 466 -22.26 -30.90 24.14
N GLY A 467 -21.09 -31.51 23.96
CA GLY A 467 -20.39 -31.56 22.67
C GLY A 467 -21.18 -32.36 21.61
N LEU A 468 -21.78 -33.49 22.00
CA LEU A 468 -22.61 -34.29 21.10
C LEU A 468 -23.88 -33.55 20.68
N LEU A 469 -24.55 -32.87 21.63
CA LEU A 469 -25.76 -32.08 21.35
C LEU A 469 -25.48 -30.88 20.45
N PHE A 470 -24.36 -30.19 20.65
CA PHE A 470 -23.94 -29.08 19.77
C PHE A 470 -23.62 -29.57 18.34
N SER A 471 -22.93 -30.71 18.23
CA SER A 471 -22.62 -31.33 16.93
C SER A 471 -23.87 -31.73 16.14
N ILE A 472 -24.87 -32.28 16.85
CA ILE A 472 -26.16 -32.66 16.26
C ILE A 472 -26.94 -31.42 15.81
N LEU A 473 -26.96 -30.34 16.61
CA LEU A 473 -27.61 -29.08 16.26
C LEU A 473 -27.00 -28.42 15.02
N VAL A 474 -25.66 -28.35 14.95
CA VAL A 474 -24.95 -27.80 13.78
C VAL A 474 -25.19 -28.68 12.54
N GLY A 475 -25.22 -30.00 12.70
CA GLY A 475 -25.55 -30.94 11.62
C GLY A 475 -26.97 -30.76 11.07
N ILE A 476 -27.97 -30.56 11.94
CA ILE A 476 -29.37 -30.33 11.54
C ILE A 476 -29.51 -28.99 10.81
N PHE A 477 -28.85 -27.92 11.27
CA PHE A 477 -28.87 -26.63 10.59
C PHE A 477 -28.18 -26.66 9.23
N ALA A 478 -27.06 -27.38 9.10
CA ALA A 478 -26.37 -27.56 7.83
C ALA A 478 -27.23 -28.35 6.82
N LEU A 479 -27.95 -29.39 7.27
CA LEU A 479 -28.89 -30.12 6.41
C LEU A 479 -30.08 -29.25 5.98
N ALA A 480 -30.65 -28.45 6.89
CA ALA A 480 -31.76 -27.55 6.57
C ALA A 480 -31.35 -26.48 5.54
N PHE A 481 -30.11 -25.99 5.63
CA PHE A 481 -29.57 -25.02 4.67
C PHE A 481 -29.29 -25.66 3.29
N PHE A 482 -28.78 -26.90 3.26
CA PHE A 482 -28.52 -27.61 2.01
C PHE A 482 -29.79 -28.06 1.27
N PHE A 483 -30.83 -28.49 1.99
CA PHE A 483 -32.12 -28.88 1.39
C PHE A 483 -33.05 -27.68 1.11
N GLY A 484 -32.84 -26.54 1.77
CA GLY A 484 -33.61 -25.31 1.54
C GLY A 484 -33.34 -24.64 0.19
N PHE A 485 -32.19 -24.90 -0.44
CA PHE A 485 -31.82 -24.30 -1.74
C PHE A 485 -32.15 -25.18 -2.96
N THR A 486 -32.62 -26.42 -2.77
CA THR A 486 -32.93 -27.34 -3.88
C THR A 486 -34.42 -27.44 -4.23
N ILE A 487 -35.31 -26.70 -3.55
CA ILE A 487 -36.75 -26.63 -3.91
C ILE A 487 -37.17 -25.18 -4.13
N ARG A 488 -36.66 -24.54 -5.18
CA ARG A 488 -37.30 -23.37 -5.81
C ARG A 488 -36.76 -23.20 -7.23
N GLY A 489 -37.30 -24.00 -8.13
CA GLY A 489 -37.05 -23.85 -9.55
C GLY A 489 -37.89 -24.83 -10.34
N PHE A 490 -39.17 -24.55 -10.54
CA PHE A 490 -39.94 -25.05 -11.70
C PHE A 490 -41.23 -24.24 -11.90
N LYS A 491 -41.22 -23.49 -13.03
CA LYS A 491 -42.28 -23.21 -14.02
C LYS A 491 -43.60 -22.49 -13.68
N ASP A 492 -43.79 -21.39 -14.42
CA ASP A 492 -44.92 -21.05 -15.29
C ASP A 492 -46.33 -21.45 -14.86
N PHE A 493 -47.17 -20.46 -14.50
CA PHE A 493 -48.62 -20.59 -14.64
C PHE A 493 -49.32 -19.22 -14.82
N HIS A 494 -49.92 -19.04 -15.99
CA HIS A 494 -51.04 -18.14 -16.28
C HIS A 494 -52.06 -18.98 -17.08
N PRO A 495 -53.34 -18.59 -17.17
CA PRO A 495 -54.31 -18.24 -16.13
C PRO A 495 -55.58 -19.13 -16.24
N THR A 496 -56.48 -19.16 -15.26
CA THR A 496 -57.87 -19.57 -15.54
C THR A 496 -58.87 -18.83 -14.65
N PHE A 497 -59.73 -18.08 -15.31
CA PHE A 497 -60.98 -17.53 -14.78
C PHE A 497 -61.89 -18.66 -14.31
N ILE A 498 -62.36 -18.61 -13.05
CA ILE A 498 -63.64 -19.18 -12.65
C ILE A 498 -64.34 -18.17 -11.73
N ILE A 499 -65.41 -17.58 -12.28
CA ILE A 499 -66.45 -16.89 -11.52
C ILE A 499 -67.32 -17.97 -10.88
N ILE A 500 -67.37 -18.03 -9.55
CA ILE A 500 -68.53 -18.60 -8.86
C ILE A 500 -69.00 -17.59 -7.81
N ASN A 501 -70.16 -17.04 -8.14
CA ASN A 501 -71.05 -16.29 -7.30
C ASN A 501 -71.67 -17.26 -6.27
N ASN A 502 -71.66 -16.94 -4.98
CA ASN A 502 -72.75 -17.36 -4.11
C ASN A 502 -72.86 -16.44 -2.90
N ASN A 503 -73.88 -15.59 -2.98
CA ASN A 503 -74.61 -15.08 -1.83
C ASN A 503 -74.98 -16.23 -0.90
N ASN A 504 -74.76 -16.07 0.40
CA ASN A 504 -75.86 -16.22 1.34
C ASN A 504 -75.63 -15.39 2.60
N LYS A 505 -76.75 -14.77 2.98
CA LYS A 505 -76.96 -13.75 3.98
C LYS A 505 -77.80 -14.38 5.09
N ARG A 506 -77.67 -13.85 6.31
CA ARG A 506 -78.54 -14.01 7.50
C ARG A 506 -78.22 -15.24 8.36
N ASP A 507 -78.16 -15.15 9.69
CA ASP A 507 -78.70 -14.14 10.62
C ASP A 507 -77.64 -13.38 11.43
#